data_AF-A0AAD5LSA9-F1
#
_entry.id   AF-A0AAD5LSA9-F1
#
_cell.length_a   1.000
_cell.length_b   1.000
_cell.length_c   1.000
_cell.angle_alpha   90.00
_cell.angle_beta   90.00
_cell.angle_gamma   90.00
#
_symmetry.space_group_name_H-M   'P 1'
#
loop_
_entity.id
_entity.type
_entity.pdbx_description
1 polymer ?
#
loop_
_entity_poly.entity_id
_entity_poly.type
_entity_poly.pdbx_seq_one_letter_code
_entity_poly.pdbx_strand_id
1 'polypeptide(L)'
;MAMRLLCYVGILSPLLLAAATPTRVLADDLRVRKSWDAYSTEEKDVYLDAVRAAMASGDHLLFTRMTMDPSSLARLRGTAAEPAWHRKWLLGYENMLRSLDPKFAAVTLPYWDVFEDSAKRLSSRVKCNSIVACSSFLSDLGGCVGEDFGRPYIVNGVPTPMETLRQNIAARFHYALHNLLGGLYETQAAAFDPIYIGQYAMADMIYSIHQRCHPDNAAFLSESITAGELELTPNSVIPMMLDGQSVETHPKTAAFFRSTGDTFADFSSPTGSPPSTAYEYEVSGFLKAILDEFGLGCPARDPADGLRFAEERYMPPDRDASLGFVRAMAACADTVVTGETDEAPYTFVVCELMAKQQNGVFTNFSSTMRNAWHAPPAMLPTCVTVLTAVASGAIKIQVGDECRRAFLNETSVNTNEFSTKTRGFAVVTRGRDGKMERIAATRTEL
;
A
#
# COMPACT_ATOMS: atom_id res chain seq x y z
N MET A 1 4.18 47.08 82.95
CA MET A 1 3.55 47.18 81.61
C MET A 1 4.46 48.05 80.75
N ALA A 2 5.22 47.46 79.84
CA ALA A 2 6.26 48.16 79.08
C ALA A 2 6.46 47.51 77.70
N MET A 3 6.77 48.32 76.69
CA MET A 3 6.96 47.90 75.30
C MET A 3 8.42 48.15 74.90
N ARG A 4 9.07 47.18 74.22
CA ARG A 4 10.34 47.36 73.50
C ARG A 4 10.45 46.39 72.33
N LEU A 5 11.08 46.85 71.26
CA LEU A 5 11.43 46.07 70.05
C LEU A 5 12.52 45.04 70.35
N LEU A 6 12.55 43.96 69.56
CA LEU A 6 13.72 43.57 68.74
C LEU A 6 13.34 42.54 67.65
N CYS A 7 14.20 42.40 66.65
CA CYS A 7 13.97 41.65 65.41
C CYS A 7 14.23 40.13 65.57
N TYR A 8 13.84 39.30 64.58
CA TYR A 8 14.77 38.33 63.98
C TYR A 8 14.33 37.85 62.58
N VAL A 9 15.32 37.75 61.68
CA VAL A 9 15.40 37.10 60.34
C VAL A 9 14.12 36.60 59.66
N GLY A 10 13.84 37.15 58.47
CA GLY A 10 13.09 36.45 57.40
C GLY A 10 14.06 35.79 56.41
N ILE A 11 13.77 34.54 56.00
CA ILE A 11 14.64 33.73 55.13
C ILE A 11 14.29 33.96 53.66
N LEU A 12 15.29 34.13 52.80
CA LEU A 12 15.12 34.15 51.34
C LEU A 12 14.72 32.76 50.83
N SER A 13 13.53 32.64 50.24
CA SER A 13 13.18 31.50 49.38
C SER A 13 13.79 31.69 48.00
N PRO A 14 14.45 30.67 47.41
CA PRO A 14 14.92 30.74 46.03
C PRO A 14 13.72 30.65 45.07
N LEU A 15 13.66 31.54 44.08
CA LEU A 15 12.81 31.31 42.91
C LEU A 15 13.38 30.12 42.14
N LEU A 16 12.67 28.99 42.12
CA LEU A 16 12.86 28.02 41.06
C LEU A 16 12.33 28.64 39.76
N LEU A 17 13.23 28.97 38.85
CA LEU A 17 12.86 29.17 37.46
C LEU A 17 12.43 27.82 36.90
N ALA A 18 11.12 27.59 36.82
CA ALA A 18 10.58 26.42 36.15
C ALA A 18 10.95 26.52 34.66
N ALA A 19 11.91 25.70 34.23
CA ALA A 19 12.21 25.56 32.81
C ALA A 19 10.94 25.04 32.12
N ALA A 20 10.39 25.83 31.20
CA ALA A 20 9.25 25.41 30.41
C ALA A 20 9.68 24.23 29.54
N THR A 21 9.23 23.03 29.90
CA THR A 21 9.29 21.88 28.99
C THR A 21 8.50 22.24 27.74
N PRO A 22 9.04 21.99 26.53
CA PRO A 22 8.30 22.25 25.30
C PRO A 22 7.02 21.42 25.34
N THR A 23 5.87 22.08 25.30
CA THR A 23 4.58 21.41 25.31
C THR A 23 4.52 20.53 24.07
N ARG A 24 4.37 19.22 24.26
CA ARG A 24 4.13 18.27 23.16
C ARG A 24 2.96 18.82 22.33
N VAL A 25 3.15 18.91 21.00
CA VAL A 25 2.03 19.26 20.09
C VAL A 25 0.87 18.32 20.42
N LEU A 26 -0.33 18.89 20.56
CA LEU A 26 -1.47 18.19 21.14
C LEU A 26 -1.78 16.92 20.35
N ALA A 27 -2.01 15.82 21.06
CA ALA A 27 -2.25 14.51 20.45
C ALA A 27 -3.54 14.47 19.59
N ASP A 28 -4.41 15.45 19.75
CA ASP A 28 -5.68 15.59 19.03
C ASP A 28 -5.53 16.13 17.59
N ASP A 29 -4.39 16.75 17.24
CA ASP A 29 -4.10 17.26 15.89
C ASP A 29 -3.38 16.25 14.98
N LEU A 30 -2.91 15.13 15.54
CA LEU A 30 -2.11 14.14 14.80
C LEU A 30 -3.00 13.31 13.87
N ARG A 31 -2.74 13.40 12.56
CA ARG A 31 -3.48 12.66 11.53
C ARG A 31 -3.18 11.16 11.66
N VAL A 32 -4.21 10.33 11.81
CA VAL A 32 -4.05 8.87 11.78
C VAL A 32 -4.84 8.29 10.62
N ARG A 33 -4.14 7.60 9.72
CA ARG A 33 -4.71 6.84 8.61
C ARG A 33 -4.86 5.38 9.03
N LYS A 34 -6.07 4.82 8.91
CA LYS A 34 -6.39 3.45 9.32
C LYS A 34 -7.12 2.69 8.20
N SER A 35 -7.27 1.38 8.35
CA SER A 35 -8.03 0.57 7.38
C SER A 35 -9.47 1.07 7.28
N TRP A 36 -10.06 1.02 6.08
CA TRP A 36 -11.48 1.32 5.88
C TRP A 36 -12.41 0.44 6.73
N ASP A 37 -12.04 -0.82 6.97
CA ASP A 37 -12.79 -1.73 7.86
C ASP A 37 -12.69 -1.32 9.35
N ALA A 38 -11.79 -0.40 9.70
CA ALA A 38 -11.65 0.18 11.04
C ALA A 38 -12.25 1.61 11.18
N TYR A 39 -12.88 2.15 10.12
CA TYR A 39 -13.68 3.37 10.21
C TYR A 39 -15.06 3.06 10.82
N SER A 40 -15.54 3.91 11.73
CA SER A 40 -16.94 3.93 12.16
C SER A 40 -17.85 4.36 11.01
N THR A 41 -19.16 4.15 11.15
CA THR A 41 -20.14 4.61 10.15
C THR A 41 -20.05 6.13 9.94
N GLU A 42 -19.87 6.89 11.02
CA GLU A 42 -19.71 8.34 10.98
C GLU A 42 -18.40 8.76 10.28
N GLU A 43 -17.29 8.06 10.52
CA GLU A 43 -16.03 8.33 9.83
C GLU A 43 -16.14 8.01 8.33
N LYS A 44 -16.81 6.90 7.96
CA LYS A 44 -17.09 6.56 6.55
C LYS A 44 -17.97 7.63 5.90
N ASP A 45 -19.07 8.03 6.53
CA ASP A 45 -20.00 9.04 6.00
C ASP A 45 -19.31 10.40 5.80
N VAL A 46 -18.52 10.87 6.77
CA VAL A 46 -17.80 12.15 6.67
C VAL A 46 -16.71 12.10 5.59
N TYR A 47 -16.00 10.98 5.44
CA TYR A 47 -15.04 10.79 4.34
C TYR A 47 -15.73 10.78 2.97
N LEU A 48 -16.82 10.03 2.82
CA LEU A 48 -17.59 9.95 1.57
C LEU A 48 -18.16 11.33 1.18
N ASP A 49 -18.67 12.09 2.15
CA ASP A 49 -19.11 13.47 1.91
C ASP A 49 -17.97 14.40 1.51
N ALA A 50 -16.76 14.22 2.06
CA ALA A 50 -15.59 15.01 1.66
C ALA A 50 -15.20 14.73 0.20
N VAL A 51 -15.21 13.46 -0.21
CA VAL A 51 -14.94 13.07 -1.60
C VAL A 51 -16.05 13.56 -2.54
N ARG A 52 -17.33 13.48 -2.15
CA ARG A 52 -18.46 14.06 -2.90
C ARG A 52 -18.30 15.57 -3.07
N ALA A 53 -17.89 16.28 -2.02
CA ALA A 53 -17.63 17.72 -2.08
C ALA A 53 -16.46 18.05 -3.03
N ALA A 54 -15.35 17.30 -2.97
CA ALA A 54 -14.20 17.46 -3.86
C ALA A 54 -14.53 17.17 -5.34
N MET A 55 -15.46 16.25 -5.60
CA MET A 55 -15.99 16.01 -6.95
C MET A 55 -16.90 17.16 -7.40
N ALA A 56 -17.74 17.70 -6.51
CA ALA A 56 -18.67 18.78 -6.83
C ALA A 56 -17.98 20.14 -7.04
N SER A 57 -16.88 20.43 -6.34
CA SER A 57 -16.03 21.61 -6.60
C SER A 57 -15.15 21.45 -7.85
N GLY A 58 -14.88 20.20 -8.24
CA GLY A 58 -13.93 19.84 -9.29
C GLY A 58 -12.48 19.70 -8.80
N ASP A 59 -12.21 19.86 -7.50
CA ASP A 59 -10.86 19.73 -6.95
C ASP A 59 -10.32 18.29 -7.05
N HIS A 60 -11.19 17.28 -6.92
CA HIS A 60 -10.82 15.88 -7.18
C HIS A 60 -10.22 15.70 -8.59
N LEU A 61 -10.83 16.33 -9.60
CA LEU A 61 -10.33 16.31 -10.99
C LEU A 61 -9.01 17.07 -11.16
N LEU A 62 -8.67 18.05 -10.30
CA LEU A 62 -7.34 18.66 -10.30
C LEU A 62 -6.28 17.62 -9.87
N PHE A 63 -6.56 16.85 -8.83
CA PHE A 63 -5.68 15.77 -8.35
C PHE A 63 -5.57 14.60 -9.35
N THR A 64 -6.65 14.25 -10.05
CA THR A 64 -6.57 13.35 -11.22
C THR A 64 -5.64 13.91 -12.30
N ARG A 65 -5.75 15.20 -12.64
CA ARG A 65 -4.92 15.81 -13.69
C ARG A 65 -3.44 15.84 -13.32
N MET A 66 -3.09 15.93 -12.02
CA MET A 66 -1.71 15.79 -11.56
C MET A 66 -1.10 14.40 -11.84
N THR A 67 -1.87 13.30 -11.84
CA THR A 67 -1.35 11.96 -12.19
C THR A 67 -1.20 11.76 -13.71
N MET A 68 -1.96 12.55 -14.50
CA MET A 68 -2.00 12.51 -15.97
C MET A 68 -1.01 13.47 -16.64
N ASP A 69 -0.57 14.55 -15.97
CA ASP A 69 0.33 15.55 -16.56
C ASP A 69 1.69 14.92 -16.95
N PRO A 70 2.14 15.05 -18.22
CA PRO A 70 3.38 14.44 -18.73
C PRO A 70 4.66 15.05 -18.14
N SER A 71 4.55 16.07 -17.30
CA SER A 71 5.64 16.69 -16.52
C SER A 71 5.57 16.40 -15.03
N SER A 72 4.57 15.63 -14.61
CA SER A 72 4.32 15.20 -13.23
C SER A 72 4.67 13.70 -13.09
N LEU A 73 3.84 12.93 -12.37
CA LEU A 73 3.99 11.48 -12.13
C LEU A 73 4.49 10.70 -13.35
N ALA A 74 4.02 10.99 -14.56
CA ALA A 74 4.37 10.29 -15.79
C ALA A 74 5.88 10.19 -16.07
N ARG A 75 6.70 11.14 -15.59
CA ARG A 75 8.17 11.09 -15.70
C ARG A 75 8.85 10.25 -14.63
N LEU A 76 8.16 10.00 -13.51
CA LEU A 76 8.69 9.30 -12.33
C LEU A 76 8.29 7.82 -12.29
N ARG A 77 7.17 7.44 -12.95
CA ARG A 77 6.67 6.04 -12.98
C ARG A 77 7.79 5.07 -13.34
N GLY A 78 7.99 4.04 -12.51
CA GLY A 78 9.06 3.06 -12.72
C GLY A 78 10.37 3.38 -12.01
N THR A 79 10.45 4.45 -11.20
CA THR A 79 11.68 4.88 -10.49
C THR A 79 11.45 5.07 -8.99
N ALA A 80 12.52 5.06 -8.19
CA ALA A 80 12.49 5.30 -6.75
C ALA A 80 11.90 6.68 -6.33
N ALA A 81 11.68 7.60 -7.27
CA ALA A 81 10.98 8.87 -7.04
C ALA A 81 9.44 8.75 -7.03
N GLU A 82 8.87 7.72 -7.65
CA GLU A 82 7.41 7.48 -7.76
C GLU A 82 6.69 7.37 -6.39
N PRO A 83 7.24 6.72 -5.35
CA PRO A 83 6.61 6.65 -4.02
C PRO A 83 6.51 8.01 -3.32
N ALA A 84 7.59 8.80 -3.35
CA ALA A 84 7.63 10.13 -2.72
C ALA A 84 6.62 11.09 -3.36
N TRP A 85 6.45 11.00 -4.69
CA TRP A 85 5.42 11.73 -5.42
C TRP A 85 4.01 11.38 -4.93
N HIS A 86 3.71 10.08 -4.75
CA HIS A 86 2.41 9.65 -4.22
C HIS A 86 2.19 10.07 -2.76
N ARG A 87 3.22 10.02 -1.90
CA ARG A 87 3.15 10.54 -0.52
C ARG A 87 2.80 12.03 -0.47
N LYS A 88 3.47 12.84 -1.29
CA LYS A 88 3.17 14.27 -1.46
C LYS A 88 1.74 14.50 -1.98
N TRP A 89 1.29 13.69 -2.94
CA TRP A 89 -0.05 13.77 -3.53
C TRP A 89 -1.15 13.44 -2.51
N LEU A 90 -0.96 12.38 -1.71
CA LEU A 90 -1.87 11.98 -0.63
C LEU A 90 -1.99 13.09 0.44
N LEU A 91 -0.87 13.68 0.88
CA LEU A 91 -0.90 14.80 1.82
C LEU A 91 -1.62 16.03 1.27
N GLY A 92 -1.39 16.37 -0.01
CA GLY A 92 -2.14 17.43 -0.69
C GLY A 92 -3.64 17.12 -0.80
N TYR A 93 -4.01 15.88 -1.12
CA TYR A 93 -5.41 15.45 -1.25
C TYR A 93 -6.13 15.49 0.10
N GLU A 94 -5.48 15.03 1.18
CA GLU A 94 -5.99 15.10 2.55
C GLU A 94 -6.16 16.55 3.01
N ASN A 95 -5.20 17.44 2.71
CA ASN A 95 -5.31 18.87 2.97
C ASN A 95 -6.47 19.52 2.18
N MET A 96 -6.68 19.10 0.93
CA MET A 96 -7.81 19.54 0.11
C MET A 96 -9.14 19.13 0.75
N LEU A 97 -9.34 17.85 1.08
CA LEU A 97 -10.56 17.37 1.75
C LEU A 97 -10.87 18.16 3.03
N ARG A 98 -9.86 18.32 3.91
CA ARG A 98 -9.99 19.04 5.20
C ARG A 98 -10.29 20.54 5.04
N SER A 99 -10.14 21.11 3.85
CA SER A 99 -10.37 22.54 3.57
C SER A 99 -11.74 22.88 3.00
N LEU A 100 -12.52 21.90 2.53
CA LEU A 100 -13.77 22.12 1.80
C LEU A 100 -14.94 22.59 2.69
N ASP A 101 -15.00 22.11 3.94
CA ASP A 101 -16.02 22.45 4.94
C ASP A 101 -15.44 22.20 6.35
N PRO A 102 -15.75 23.01 7.38
CA PRO A 102 -15.33 22.77 8.75
C PRO A 102 -15.66 21.36 9.30
N LYS A 103 -16.71 20.69 8.82
CA LYS A 103 -17.04 19.31 9.20
C LYS A 103 -16.00 18.29 8.73
N PHE A 104 -15.21 18.62 7.70
CA PHE A 104 -14.14 17.78 7.19
C PHE A 104 -12.78 18.06 7.85
N ALA A 105 -12.67 19.06 8.73
CA ALA A 105 -11.39 19.54 9.25
C ALA A 105 -10.54 18.46 9.98
N ALA A 106 -11.16 17.36 10.44
CA ALA A 106 -10.50 16.22 11.08
C ALA A 106 -10.23 15.02 10.14
N VAL A 107 -10.75 15.02 8.91
CA VAL A 107 -10.67 13.87 7.97
C VAL A 107 -9.23 13.44 7.70
N THR A 108 -8.98 12.14 7.71
CA THR A 108 -7.75 11.51 7.23
C THR A 108 -8.06 10.61 6.05
N LEU A 109 -7.04 10.09 5.37
CA LEU A 109 -7.24 9.13 4.29
C LEU A 109 -7.32 7.69 4.85
N PRO A 110 -8.31 6.87 4.44
CA PRO A 110 -8.28 5.45 4.70
C PRO A 110 -7.22 4.77 3.82
N TYR A 111 -6.71 3.63 4.26
CA TYR A 111 -6.07 2.67 3.34
C TYR A 111 -6.98 1.47 3.07
N TRP A 112 -6.77 0.85 1.92
CA TRP A 112 -7.44 -0.39 1.54
C TRP A 112 -6.56 -1.60 1.90
N ASP A 113 -6.96 -2.37 2.90
CA ASP A 113 -6.30 -3.64 3.25
C ASP A 113 -6.69 -4.77 2.28
N VAL A 114 -6.25 -4.65 1.02
CA VAL A 114 -6.48 -5.68 -0.01
C VAL A 114 -5.88 -7.03 0.38
N PHE A 115 -4.87 -7.05 1.25
CA PHE A 115 -4.24 -8.29 1.68
C PHE A 115 -5.18 -9.05 2.62
N GLU A 116 -5.89 -8.36 3.52
CA GLU A 116 -6.96 -8.99 4.30
C GLU A 116 -8.10 -9.43 3.36
N ASP A 117 -8.57 -8.58 2.44
CA ASP A 117 -9.65 -8.93 1.50
C ASP A 117 -9.28 -10.12 0.59
N SER A 118 -8.00 -10.28 0.26
CA SER A 118 -7.46 -11.43 -0.46
C SER A 118 -7.42 -12.69 0.42
N ALA A 119 -7.06 -12.57 1.71
CA ALA A 119 -7.12 -13.69 2.64
C ALA A 119 -8.56 -14.16 2.89
N LYS A 120 -9.51 -13.21 3.06
CA LYS A 120 -10.96 -13.46 3.12
C LYS A 120 -11.40 -14.29 1.90
N ARG A 121 -11.01 -13.89 0.69
CA ARG A 121 -11.33 -14.57 -0.58
C ARG A 121 -10.77 -15.99 -0.70
N LEU A 122 -9.57 -16.25 -0.16
CA LEU A 122 -8.89 -17.54 -0.29
C LEU A 122 -9.34 -18.56 0.78
N SER A 123 -9.84 -18.09 1.93
CA SER A 123 -10.41 -18.92 2.98
C SER A 123 -11.75 -19.57 2.56
N SER A 124 -11.99 -20.78 3.04
CA SER A 124 -13.28 -21.47 2.90
C SER A 124 -14.30 -21.14 4.01
N ARG A 125 -13.92 -20.26 4.94
CA ARG A 125 -14.75 -19.85 6.09
C ARG A 125 -15.57 -18.59 5.83
N VAL A 126 -15.06 -17.69 4.98
CA VAL A 126 -15.74 -16.46 4.56
C VAL A 126 -16.67 -16.75 3.38
N LYS A 127 -17.80 -16.03 3.29
CA LYS A 127 -18.82 -16.22 2.24
C LYS A 127 -18.71 -15.20 1.10
N CYS A 128 -17.50 -14.95 0.62
CA CYS A 128 -17.21 -14.11 -0.53
C CYS A 128 -16.33 -14.87 -1.54
N ASN A 129 -16.49 -14.60 -2.85
CA ASN A 129 -15.82 -15.36 -3.92
C ASN A 129 -15.15 -14.48 -5.01
N SER A 130 -15.20 -13.16 -4.85
CA SER A 130 -14.47 -12.16 -5.64
C SER A 130 -13.94 -11.08 -4.71
N ILE A 131 -12.91 -10.33 -5.14
CA ILE A 131 -12.35 -9.25 -4.30
C ILE A 131 -13.42 -8.20 -3.95
N VAL A 132 -14.32 -7.90 -4.89
CA VAL A 132 -15.45 -6.96 -4.71
C VAL A 132 -16.43 -7.46 -3.65
N ALA A 133 -16.68 -8.77 -3.59
CA ALA A 133 -17.56 -9.37 -2.59
C ALA A 133 -16.91 -9.52 -1.20
N CYS A 134 -15.58 -9.45 -1.10
CA CYS A 134 -14.84 -9.56 0.16
C CYS A 134 -14.50 -8.20 0.81
N SER A 135 -14.61 -7.10 0.06
CA SER A 135 -14.09 -5.79 0.44
C SER A 135 -15.19 -4.78 0.71
N SER A 136 -15.29 -4.27 1.95
CA SER A 136 -16.20 -3.14 2.24
C SER A 136 -15.71 -1.83 1.61
N PHE A 137 -14.42 -1.72 1.31
CA PHE A 137 -13.85 -0.57 0.61
C PHE A 137 -14.38 -0.45 -0.82
N LEU A 138 -14.42 -1.58 -1.55
CA LEU A 138 -14.94 -1.60 -2.92
C LEU A 138 -16.47 -1.45 -2.96
N SER A 139 -17.23 -1.98 -1.99
CA SER A 139 -18.68 -1.81 -1.93
C SER A 139 -19.09 -0.37 -1.63
N ASP A 140 -18.45 0.26 -0.65
CA ASP A 140 -18.92 1.54 -0.09
C ASP A 140 -18.54 2.73 -0.99
N LEU A 141 -17.42 2.63 -1.73
CA LEU A 141 -17.03 3.61 -2.74
C LEU A 141 -17.76 3.43 -4.08
N GLY A 142 -18.42 2.28 -4.30
CA GLY A 142 -19.16 1.97 -5.53
C GLY A 142 -18.30 1.74 -6.79
N GLY A 143 -16.97 1.81 -6.66
CA GLY A 143 -16.01 1.80 -7.77
C GLY A 143 -15.65 0.42 -8.32
N CYS A 144 -16.60 -0.49 -8.55
CA CYS A 144 -16.37 -1.58 -9.52
C CYS A 144 -17.61 -2.39 -9.93
N VAL A 145 -17.71 -2.64 -11.24
CA VAL A 145 -18.43 -3.78 -11.81
C VAL A 145 -17.52 -4.42 -12.87
N GLY A 146 -16.53 -5.19 -12.42
CA GLY A 146 -15.48 -5.79 -13.24
C GLY A 146 -15.17 -7.24 -12.84
N GLU A 147 -14.59 -8.01 -13.76
CA GLU A 147 -14.24 -9.44 -13.56
C GLU A 147 -12.75 -9.63 -13.22
N ASP A 148 -12.46 -10.69 -12.45
CA ASP A 148 -11.42 -10.71 -11.40
C ASP A 148 -10.24 -11.68 -11.73
N PHE A 149 -9.04 -11.15 -12.01
CA PHE A 149 -8.11 -11.71 -13.03
C PHE A 149 -6.59 -11.25 -12.98
N GLY A 150 -5.56 -12.16 -12.90
CA GLY A 150 -4.09 -11.80 -12.81
C GLY A 150 -2.98 -12.85 -13.18
N ARG A 151 -1.64 -12.54 -13.09
CA ARG A 151 -0.42 -13.37 -13.50
C ARG A 151 0.73 -13.65 -12.43
N PRO A 152 1.99 -13.06 -12.21
CA PRO A 152 3.73 -12.36 -13.05
C PRO A 152 5.05 -12.98 -13.68
N TYR A 153 6.18 -12.22 -13.49
CA TYR A 153 7.36 -11.70 -14.31
C TYR A 153 8.74 -11.79 -13.62
N ILE A 154 9.89 -11.54 -14.32
CA ILE A 154 11.14 -10.83 -13.85
C ILE A 154 11.91 -10.07 -15.01
N VAL A 155 12.63 -8.95 -14.73
CA VAL A 155 13.84 -8.39 -15.47
C VAL A 155 14.80 -7.70 -14.47
N ASN A 156 16.10 -7.57 -14.82
CA ASN A 156 17.25 -7.27 -13.95
C ASN A 156 17.66 -5.80 -13.75
N GLY A 157 18.26 -5.57 -12.58
CA GLY A 157 19.18 -4.49 -12.18
C GLY A 157 19.52 -4.71 -10.69
N VAL A 158 20.67 -4.28 -10.18
CA VAL A 158 20.92 -4.32 -8.70
C VAL A 158 20.29 -3.05 -8.10
N PRO A 159 19.16 -3.12 -7.38
CA PRO A 159 18.44 -1.92 -6.97
C PRO A 159 18.79 -1.52 -5.53
N THR A 160 18.49 -0.28 -5.14
CA THR A 160 18.48 0.10 -3.71
C THR A 160 17.38 -0.69 -2.99
N PRO A 161 17.42 -0.83 -1.65
CA PRO A 161 16.34 -1.52 -0.92
C PRO A 161 14.96 -0.88 -1.13
N MET A 162 14.91 0.45 -1.27
CA MET A 162 13.69 1.20 -1.59
C MET A 162 13.17 0.92 -3.02
N GLU A 163 14.06 0.90 -4.02
CA GLU A 163 13.70 0.55 -5.39
C GLU A 163 13.27 -0.93 -5.49
N THR A 164 13.94 -1.82 -4.76
CA THR A 164 13.57 -3.24 -4.64
C THR A 164 12.16 -3.39 -4.05
N LEU A 165 11.85 -2.62 -2.99
CA LEU A 165 10.50 -2.58 -2.41
C LEU A 165 9.48 -2.04 -3.41
N ARG A 166 9.81 -0.96 -4.14
CA ARG A 166 8.93 -0.38 -5.17
C ARG A 166 8.64 -1.36 -6.30
N GLN A 167 9.63 -2.10 -6.79
CA GLN A 167 9.45 -3.14 -7.80
C GLN A 167 8.55 -4.27 -7.30
N ASN A 168 8.72 -4.69 -6.04
CA ASN A 168 7.86 -5.71 -5.41
C ASN A 168 6.41 -5.22 -5.24
N ILE A 169 6.19 -4.01 -4.71
CA ILE A 169 4.85 -3.40 -4.59
C ILE A 169 4.21 -3.25 -5.99
N ALA A 170 4.95 -2.77 -6.98
CA ALA A 170 4.48 -2.61 -8.35
C ALA A 170 4.01 -3.93 -8.98
N ALA A 171 4.85 -4.97 -8.96
CA ALA A 171 4.56 -6.25 -9.58
C ALA A 171 3.51 -7.07 -8.81
N ARG A 172 3.60 -7.15 -7.48
CA ARG A 172 2.81 -8.06 -6.63
C ARG A 172 1.44 -7.50 -6.22
N PHE A 173 1.29 -6.16 -6.16
CA PHE A 173 0.11 -5.47 -5.63
C PHE A 173 -0.45 -4.44 -6.63
N HIS A 174 0.33 -3.42 -6.97
CA HIS A 174 -0.17 -2.16 -7.56
C HIS A 174 -0.66 -2.35 -9.00
N TYR A 175 0.17 -2.89 -9.90
CA TYR A 175 -0.26 -3.16 -11.27
C TYR A 175 -1.30 -4.29 -11.36
N ALA A 176 -1.28 -5.24 -10.41
CA ALA A 176 -2.28 -6.30 -10.33
C ALA A 176 -3.66 -5.69 -10.09
N LEU A 177 -3.79 -4.78 -9.11
CA LEU A 177 -5.01 -4.01 -8.85
C LEU A 177 -5.47 -3.16 -10.03
N HIS A 178 -4.56 -2.48 -10.74
CA HIS A 178 -4.95 -1.73 -11.94
C HIS A 178 -5.60 -2.62 -12.99
N ASN A 179 -5.06 -3.82 -13.23
CA ASN A 179 -5.66 -4.80 -14.14
C ASN A 179 -6.97 -5.42 -13.61
N LEU A 180 -7.10 -5.54 -12.29
CA LEU A 180 -8.23 -6.18 -11.61
C LEU A 180 -9.51 -5.34 -11.71
N LEU A 181 -9.39 -4.05 -11.43
CA LEU A 181 -10.50 -3.11 -11.39
C LEU A 181 -10.90 -2.64 -12.80
N GLY A 182 -9.96 -2.69 -13.76
CA GLY A 182 -10.28 -2.56 -15.18
C GLY A 182 -10.70 -1.15 -15.61
N GLY A 183 -11.44 -1.04 -16.71
CA GLY A 183 -12.10 0.19 -17.14
C GLY A 183 -11.17 1.43 -17.19
N LEU A 184 -11.61 2.52 -16.54
CA LEU A 184 -10.82 3.75 -16.37
C LEU A 184 -9.59 3.53 -15.45
N TYR A 185 -9.71 2.60 -14.50
CA TYR A 185 -8.71 2.29 -13.49
C TYR A 185 -7.44 1.61 -14.08
N GLU A 186 -7.50 1.05 -15.28
CA GLU A 186 -6.28 0.61 -16.01
C GLU A 186 -5.47 1.76 -16.61
N THR A 187 -6.02 2.97 -16.65
CA THR A 187 -5.44 4.10 -17.39
C THR A 187 -4.69 5.07 -16.50
N GLN A 188 -4.01 6.06 -17.09
CA GLN A 188 -3.38 7.15 -16.35
C GLN A 188 -4.39 8.06 -15.61
N ALA A 189 -5.68 7.93 -15.92
CA ALA A 189 -6.80 8.60 -15.24
C ALA A 189 -7.40 7.76 -14.10
N ALA A 190 -6.73 6.71 -13.62
CA ALA A 190 -7.19 5.88 -12.50
C ALA A 190 -7.50 6.70 -11.23
N ALA A 191 -6.79 7.82 -11.01
CA ALA A 191 -7.04 8.77 -9.92
C ALA A 191 -8.31 9.64 -10.10
N PHE A 192 -9.21 9.27 -11.00
CA PHE A 192 -10.60 9.73 -11.06
C PHE A 192 -11.53 8.81 -10.25
N ASP A 193 -11.07 7.61 -9.91
CA ASP A 193 -11.77 6.68 -9.04
C ASP A 193 -11.29 6.88 -7.58
N PRO A 194 -12.20 7.09 -6.61
CA PRO A 194 -11.85 7.20 -5.20
C PRO A 194 -10.99 6.05 -4.64
N ILE A 195 -11.09 4.85 -5.21
CA ILE A 195 -10.30 3.67 -4.79
C ILE A 195 -8.79 3.91 -4.90
N TYR A 196 -8.36 4.79 -5.82
CA TYR A 196 -6.96 5.20 -5.96
C TYR A 196 -6.39 5.76 -4.65
N ILE A 197 -7.19 6.52 -3.88
CA ILE A 197 -6.73 7.10 -2.62
C ILE A 197 -6.37 5.99 -1.62
N GLY A 198 -7.25 5.01 -1.41
CA GLY A 198 -6.99 3.90 -0.47
C GLY A 198 -5.93 2.92 -0.96
N GLN A 199 -5.80 2.70 -2.27
CA GLN A 199 -4.73 1.88 -2.85
C GLN A 199 -3.35 2.50 -2.60
N TYR A 200 -3.19 3.80 -2.87
CA TYR A 200 -1.87 4.44 -2.70
C TYR A 200 -1.59 4.80 -1.24
N ALA A 201 -2.60 5.03 -0.40
CA ALA A 201 -2.41 5.07 1.06
C ALA A 201 -1.94 3.71 1.61
N MET A 202 -2.44 2.60 1.07
CA MET A 202 -1.92 1.26 1.41
C MET A 202 -0.46 1.08 0.98
N ALA A 203 -0.11 1.47 -0.25
CA ALA A 203 1.28 1.45 -0.71
C ALA A 203 2.20 2.33 0.17
N ASP A 204 1.75 3.54 0.49
CA ASP A 204 2.45 4.52 1.34
C ASP A 204 2.67 4.01 2.77
N MET A 205 1.72 3.26 3.34
CA MET A 205 1.91 2.56 4.62
C MET A 205 3.03 1.51 4.54
N ILE A 206 3.11 0.73 3.46
CA ILE A 206 4.18 -0.27 3.28
C ILE A 206 5.55 0.42 3.20
N TYR A 207 5.66 1.56 2.51
CA TYR A 207 6.88 2.38 2.52
C TYR A 207 7.22 2.89 3.93
N SER A 208 6.25 3.42 4.68
CA SER A 208 6.46 3.86 6.07
C SER A 208 6.92 2.72 6.99
N ILE A 209 6.40 1.49 6.82
CA ILE A 209 6.85 0.31 7.56
C ILE A 209 8.32 0.01 7.24
N HIS A 210 8.70 0.01 5.97
CA HIS A 210 10.09 -0.19 5.55
C HIS A 210 11.03 0.89 6.12
N GLN A 211 10.63 2.17 6.04
CA GLN A 211 11.42 3.30 6.54
C GLN A 211 11.62 3.25 8.06
N ARG A 212 10.60 2.81 8.81
CA ARG A 212 10.72 2.59 10.27
C ARG A 212 11.61 1.41 10.62
N CYS A 213 11.47 0.30 9.89
CA CYS A 213 12.25 -0.93 10.10
C CYS A 213 13.71 -0.80 9.65
N HIS A 214 13.99 -0.01 8.61
CA HIS A 214 15.30 0.11 7.96
C HIS A 214 15.73 1.58 7.84
N PRO A 215 16.09 2.25 8.96
CA PRO A 215 16.43 3.68 8.96
C PRO A 215 17.52 4.08 7.97
N ASP A 216 18.56 3.24 7.84
CA ASP A 216 19.70 3.51 6.97
C ASP A 216 19.33 3.44 5.47
N ASN A 217 18.12 2.95 5.16
CA ASN A 217 17.52 2.88 3.83
C ASN A 217 16.20 3.68 3.74
N ALA A 218 15.92 4.57 4.70
CA ALA A 218 14.64 5.27 4.75
C ALA A 218 14.46 6.33 3.64
N ALA A 219 15.55 6.80 3.05
CA ALA A 219 15.51 7.79 1.99
C ALA A 219 14.88 7.23 0.70
N PHE A 220 13.93 7.97 0.10
CA PHE A 220 13.37 7.57 -1.19
C PHE A 220 14.41 7.65 -2.32
N LEU A 221 15.25 8.68 -2.28
CA LEU A 221 16.47 8.80 -3.06
C LEU A 221 17.65 8.88 -2.09
N SER A 222 18.61 7.97 -2.19
CA SER A 222 19.89 8.00 -1.46
C SER A 222 21.02 8.69 -2.23
N GLU A 223 20.85 8.82 -3.55
CA GLU A 223 21.84 9.32 -4.52
C GLU A 223 21.13 9.98 -5.71
N SER A 224 21.88 10.47 -6.70
CA SER A 224 21.30 10.97 -7.96
C SER A 224 20.69 9.83 -8.79
N ILE A 225 19.46 10.00 -9.28
CA ILE A 225 18.84 9.14 -10.29
C ILE A 225 18.46 9.95 -11.54
N THR A 226 18.32 9.27 -12.69
CA THR A 226 17.86 9.88 -13.94
C THR A 226 16.41 9.49 -14.24
N ALA A 227 15.51 10.47 -14.28
CA ALA A 227 14.09 10.31 -14.61
C ALA A 227 13.80 10.94 -15.98
N GLY A 228 14.01 10.17 -17.05
CA GLY A 228 13.98 10.68 -18.42
C GLY A 228 15.16 11.61 -18.71
N GLU A 229 14.89 12.90 -18.90
CA GLU A 229 15.93 13.94 -19.10
C GLU A 229 16.33 14.65 -17.79
N LEU A 230 15.68 14.32 -16.66
CA LEU A 230 15.84 15.02 -15.39
C LEU A 230 16.77 14.26 -14.44
N GLU A 231 17.83 14.90 -13.95
CA GLU A 231 18.58 14.42 -12.80
C GLU A 231 17.84 14.79 -11.50
N LEU A 232 17.58 13.79 -10.66
CA LEU A 232 16.89 13.93 -9.39
C LEU A 232 17.80 13.52 -8.24
N THR A 233 17.95 14.42 -7.27
CA THR A 233 18.72 14.25 -6.05
C THR A 233 17.78 14.20 -4.84
N PRO A 234 18.24 13.82 -3.63
CA PRO A 234 17.42 13.89 -2.42
C PRO A 234 16.86 15.30 -2.16
N ASN A 235 17.60 16.35 -2.55
CA ASN A 235 17.21 17.75 -2.37
C ASN A 235 16.46 18.35 -3.58
N SER A 236 16.18 17.56 -4.62
CA SER A 236 15.39 18.04 -5.76
C SER A 236 13.92 18.18 -5.35
N VAL A 237 13.28 19.28 -5.74
CA VAL A 237 11.83 19.44 -5.61
C VAL A 237 11.13 18.34 -6.40
N ILE A 238 10.19 17.63 -5.77
CA ILE A 238 9.38 16.59 -6.41
C ILE A 238 8.52 17.23 -7.50
N PRO A 239 8.72 16.87 -8.79
CA PRO A 239 7.99 17.48 -9.90
C PRO A 239 6.53 17.01 -9.88
N MET A 240 5.67 17.85 -9.30
CA MET A 240 4.23 17.66 -9.27
C MET A 240 3.58 18.85 -9.96
N MET A 241 3.03 18.57 -11.14
CA MET A 241 2.63 19.60 -12.10
C MET A 241 1.12 19.53 -12.36
N LEU A 242 0.54 20.70 -12.60
CA LEU A 242 -0.81 20.87 -13.12
C LEU A 242 -0.81 22.01 -14.14
N ASP A 243 -1.25 21.72 -15.36
CA ASP A 243 -1.30 22.65 -16.48
C ASP A 243 0.04 23.37 -16.75
N GLY A 244 1.14 22.62 -16.60
CA GLY A 244 2.51 23.12 -16.79
C GLY A 244 3.06 24.00 -15.66
N GLN A 245 2.35 24.14 -14.54
CA GLN A 245 2.80 24.87 -13.35
C GLN A 245 2.99 23.93 -12.15
N SER A 246 3.92 24.27 -11.26
CA SER A 246 4.18 23.51 -10.02
C SER A 246 3.02 23.71 -9.04
N VAL A 247 2.53 22.64 -8.41
CA VAL A 247 1.30 22.68 -7.58
C VAL A 247 1.37 23.66 -6.39
N GLU A 248 2.57 23.98 -5.92
CA GLU A 248 2.89 24.90 -4.82
C GLU A 248 2.70 26.38 -5.20
N THR A 249 2.75 26.70 -6.50
CA THR A 249 2.60 28.06 -7.04
C THR A 249 1.34 28.24 -7.89
N HIS A 250 0.81 27.14 -8.42
CA HIS A 250 -0.40 27.14 -9.25
C HIS A 250 -1.64 27.62 -8.44
N PRO A 251 -2.40 28.62 -8.92
CA PRO A 251 -3.41 29.33 -8.10
C PRO A 251 -4.53 28.49 -7.47
N LYS A 252 -4.85 27.32 -8.01
CA LYS A 252 -5.90 26.44 -7.45
C LYS A 252 -5.41 25.44 -6.41
N THR A 253 -4.09 25.24 -6.30
CA THR A 253 -3.50 24.10 -5.57
C THR A 253 -2.48 24.52 -4.52
N ALA A 254 -1.90 25.72 -4.65
CA ALA A 254 -0.93 26.29 -3.71
C ALA A 254 -1.44 26.38 -2.24
N ALA A 255 -2.75 26.34 -2.03
CA ALA A 255 -3.34 26.24 -0.69
C ALA A 255 -3.21 24.84 -0.08
N PHE A 256 -3.38 23.78 -0.87
CA PHE A 256 -3.37 22.39 -0.43
C PHE A 256 -1.95 21.87 -0.15
N PHE A 257 -0.97 22.34 -0.92
CA PHE A 257 0.45 22.00 -0.74
C PHE A 257 1.21 23.00 0.17
N ARG A 258 0.49 23.89 0.86
CA ARG A 258 1.11 24.81 1.81
C ARG A 258 1.73 24.02 2.96
N SER A 259 3.04 24.21 3.15
CA SER A 259 3.82 23.55 4.20
C SER A 259 3.86 22.02 4.12
N THR A 260 3.62 21.38 2.96
CA THR A 260 3.65 19.90 2.85
C THR A 260 5.06 19.27 2.88
N GLY A 261 6.12 20.08 2.81
CA GLY A 261 7.39 19.64 2.21
C GLY A 261 7.30 19.66 0.69
N ASP A 262 8.44 19.77 0.00
CA ASP A 262 8.47 19.79 -1.46
C ASP A 262 9.60 18.96 -2.11
N THR A 263 10.65 18.60 -1.38
CA THR A 263 11.80 17.77 -1.83
C THR A 263 11.68 16.29 -1.47
N PHE A 264 12.46 15.41 -2.12
CA PHE A 264 12.48 13.97 -1.76
C PHE A 264 12.97 13.70 -0.32
N ALA A 265 13.84 14.56 0.22
CA ALA A 265 14.33 14.47 1.59
C ALA A 265 13.20 14.67 2.61
N ASP A 266 12.32 15.66 2.41
CA ASP A 266 11.20 15.98 3.32
C ASP A 266 10.29 14.76 3.57
N PHE A 267 10.07 13.96 2.51
CA PHE A 267 9.17 12.81 2.54
C PHE A 267 9.83 11.50 3.01
N SER A 268 11.13 11.52 3.33
CA SER A 268 11.90 10.33 3.76
C SER A 268 11.60 9.87 5.19
N SER A 269 10.72 10.57 5.92
CA SER A 269 9.99 10.05 7.08
C SER A 269 8.55 10.60 7.08
N PRO A 270 7.51 9.79 7.42
CA PRO A 270 6.13 10.29 7.58
C PRO A 270 5.97 11.27 8.76
N THR A 271 6.93 11.31 9.69
CA THR A 271 6.98 12.23 10.85
C THR A 271 8.02 13.34 10.69
N GLY A 272 8.43 13.61 9.44
CA GLY A 272 9.36 14.68 9.09
C GLY A 272 8.86 16.09 9.45
N SER A 273 9.78 17.04 9.47
CA SER A 273 9.45 18.47 9.62
C SER A 273 8.87 19.02 8.29
N PRO A 274 7.85 19.89 8.30
CA PRO A 274 7.26 20.57 9.46
C PRO A 274 6.17 19.75 10.17
N PRO A 275 6.03 19.82 11.50
CA PRO A 275 5.04 19.05 12.26
C PRO A 275 3.57 19.18 11.80
N SER A 276 3.21 20.23 11.06
CA SER A 276 1.89 20.42 10.44
C SER A 276 1.51 19.36 9.39
N THR A 277 2.47 18.53 8.95
CA THR A 277 2.26 17.43 7.99
C THR A 277 2.31 16.06 8.63
N ALA A 278 2.72 15.94 9.89
CA ALA A 278 2.94 14.66 10.55
C ALA A 278 1.65 13.82 10.55
N TYR A 279 1.79 12.56 10.14
CA TYR A 279 0.71 11.59 10.09
C TYR A 279 1.25 10.21 10.47
N GLU A 280 0.37 9.39 11.02
CA GLU A 280 0.65 8.00 11.35
C GLU A 280 -0.21 7.06 10.49
N TYR A 281 0.26 5.83 10.30
CA TYR A 281 -0.64 4.72 10.01
C TYR A 281 -0.94 3.91 11.27
N GLU A 282 -2.21 3.56 11.44
CA GLU A 282 -2.67 2.51 12.34
C GLU A 282 -2.74 1.21 11.54
N VAL A 283 -1.73 0.36 11.71
CA VAL A 283 -1.58 -0.93 11.03
C VAL A 283 -2.65 -1.90 11.54
N SER A 284 -3.37 -2.53 10.61
CA SER A 284 -4.49 -3.43 10.91
C SER A 284 -4.05 -4.65 11.73
N GLY A 285 -5.00 -5.29 12.41
CA GLY A 285 -4.74 -6.53 13.14
C GLY A 285 -4.27 -7.68 12.24
N PHE A 286 -4.71 -7.70 10.98
CA PHE A 286 -4.27 -8.67 9.98
C PHE A 286 -2.82 -8.42 9.54
N LEU A 287 -2.47 -7.18 9.18
CA LEU A 287 -1.11 -6.81 8.79
C LEU A 287 -0.12 -6.96 9.95
N LYS A 288 -0.55 -6.64 11.18
CA LYS A 288 0.23 -6.92 12.38
C LYS A 288 0.56 -8.41 12.50
N ALA A 289 -0.43 -9.29 12.31
CA ALA A 289 -0.20 -10.73 12.39
C ALA A 289 0.75 -11.25 11.30
N ILE A 290 0.73 -10.68 10.09
CA ILE A 290 1.74 -10.98 9.07
C ILE A 290 3.14 -10.59 9.56
N LEU A 291 3.30 -9.39 10.14
CA LEU A 291 4.59 -8.95 10.67
C LEU A 291 5.06 -9.82 11.86
N ASP A 292 4.15 -10.21 12.76
CA ASP A 292 4.44 -11.07 13.91
C ASP A 292 4.85 -12.49 13.46
N GLU A 293 4.01 -13.17 12.66
CA GLU A 293 4.16 -14.60 12.31
C GLU A 293 5.34 -14.84 11.35
N PHE A 294 5.75 -13.83 10.56
CA PHE A 294 6.98 -13.87 9.74
C PHE A 294 8.21 -13.22 10.41
N GLY A 295 8.09 -12.75 11.66
CA GLY A 295 9.22 -12.19 12.43
C GLY A 295 9.76 -10.85 11.93
N LEU A 296 8.98 -10.11 11.13
CA LEU A 296 9.35 -8.87 10.43
C LEU A 296 9.24 -7.62 11.33
N GLY A 297 9.57 -7.75 12.62
CA GLY A 297 9.46 -6.68 13.60
C GLY A 297 10.50 -5.58 13.40
N CYS A 298 10.06 -4.32 13.35
CA CYS A 298 10.98 -3.17 13.36
C CYS A 298 11.76 -3.08 14.68
N PRO A 299 12.95 -2.45 14.70
CA PRO A 299 13.68 -2.18 15.94
C PRO A 299 12.84 -1.41 16.95
N ALA A 300 13.02 -1.70 18.25
CA ALA A 300 12.32 -1.01 19.32
C ALA A 300 12.61 0.50 19.28
N ARG A 301 11.56 1.30 19.08
CA ARG A 301 11.61 2.70 18.67
C ARG A 301 10.52 3.54 19.32
N ASP A 302 10.63 4.87 19.22
CA ASP A 302 9.71 5.79 19.88
C ASP A 302 8.26 5.57 19.37
N PRO A 303 7.24 5.63 20.25
CA PRO A 303 5.85 5.75 19.83
C PRO A 303 5.56 6.90 18.86
N ALA A 304 6.40 7.94 18.81
CA ALA A 304 6.29 9.07 17.87
C ALA A 304 6.82 8.80 16.44
N ASP A 305 7.23 7.57 16.10
CA ASP A 305 7.77 7.21 14.78
C ASP A 305 6.67 6.86 13.72
N GLY A 306 5.47 7.42 13.83
CA GLY A 306 4.48 7.45 12.73
C GLY A 306 3.78 6.13 12.42
N LEU A 307 3.89 5.12 13.29
CA LEU A 307 3.26 3.82 13.11
C LEU A 307 2.78 3.23 14.44
N ARG A 308 1.46 3.11 14.57
CA ARG A 308 0.78 2.41 15.67
C ARG A 308 0.07 1.16 15.14
N PHE A 309 -0.40 0.30 16.04
CA PHE A 309 -1.15 -0.90 15.70
C PHE A 309 -2.58 -0.78 16.22
N ALA A 310 -3.56 -1.28 15.48
CA ALA A 310 -4.96 -1.29 15.90
C ALA A 310 -5.16 -2.11 17.19
N GLU A 311 -5.99 -1.61 18.11
CA GLU A 311 -6.48 -2.41 19.25
C GLU A 311 -7.39 -3.55 18.74
N GLU A 312 -7.43 -4.68 19.44
CA GLU A 312 -8.25 -5.85 19.08
C GLU A 312 -9.77 -5.59 19.00
N ARG A 313 -10.22 -4.40 19.40
CA ARG A 313 -11.64 -4.00 19.40
C ARG A 313 -12.18 -3.64 17.99
N TYR A 314 -11.31 -3.44 17.00
CA TYR A 314 -11.66 -3.04 15.62
C TYR A 314 -11.45 -4.18 14.60
N MET A 315 -12.05 -5.35 14.86
CA MET A 315 -11.84 -6.54 14.03
C MET A 315 -13.18 -7.10 13.49
N PRO A 316 -13.30 -7.35 12.18
CA PRO A 316 -14.54 -7.83 11.56
C PRO A 316 -14.84 -9.29 11.93
N PRO A 317 -16.07 -9.80 11.68
CA PRO A 317 -16.46 -11.18 11.99
C PRO A 317 -15.55 -12.25 11.38
N ASP A 318 -14.94 -11.94 10.23
CA ASP A 318 -14.07 -12.85 9.49
C ASP A 318 -12.59 -12.83 9.97
N ARG A 319 -12.26 -12.09 11.04
CA ARG A 319 -10.91 -12.01 11.65
C ARG A 319 -10.25 -13.39 11.78
N ASP A 320 -10.97 -14.37 12.31
CA ASP A 320 -10.42 -15.71 12.59
C ASP A 320 -10.12 -16.51 11.31
N ALA A 321 -10.76 -16.17 10.18
CA ALA A 321 -10.44 -16.70 8.86
C ALA A 321 -9.22 -15.99 8.27
N SER A 322 -9.19 -14.66 8.30
CA SER A 322 -8.05 -13.85 7.86
C SER A 322 -6.76 -14.25 8.60
N LEU A 323 -6.79 -14.34 9.93
CA LEU A 323 -5.66 -14.75 10.77
C LEU A 323 -5.35 -16.25 10.67
N GLY A 324 -6.36 -17.08 10.46
CA GLY A 324 -6.17 -18.49 10.15
C GLY A 324 -5.38 -18.69 8.85
N PHE A 325 -5.62 -17.84 7.85
CA PHE A 325 -4.87 -17.83 6.60
C PHE A 325 -3.43 -17.32 6.75
N VAL A 326 -3.17 -16.28 7.57
CA VAL A 326 -1.80 -15.87 7.90
C VAL A 326 -1.00 -17.01 8.51
N ARG A 327 -1.57 -17.70 9.52
CA ARG A 327 -0.96 -18.87 10.16
C ARG A 327 -0.75 -20.03 9.19
N ALA A 328 -1.67 -20.23 8.25
CA ALA A 328 -1.50 -21.22 7.19
C ALA A 328 -0.31 -20.87 6.28
N MET A 329 -0.13 -19.60 5.89
CA MET A 329 1.04 -19.16 5.13
C MET A 329 2.35 -19.32 5.93
N ALA A 330 2.35 -18.95 7.21
CA ALA A 330 3.52 -19.13 8.09
C ALA A 330 3.91 -20.61 8.24
N ALA A 331 2.94 -21.50 8.46
CA ALA A 331 3.13 -22.95 8.47
C ALA A 331 3.64 -23.54 7.14
N CYS A 332 3.66 -22.74 6.07
CA CYS A 332 4.20 -23.09 4.74
C CYS A 332 5.55 -22.42 4.43
N ALA A 333 6.11 -21.60 5.33
CA ALA A 333 7.45 -21.04 5.18
C ALA A 333 8.54 -22.13 5.10
N ASP A 334 8.36 -23.26 5.80
CA ASP A 334 9.24 -24.43 5.74
C ASP A 334 8.99 -25.35 4.52
N THR A 335 8.28 -24.88 3.49
CA THR A 335 8.12 -25.64 2.23
C THR A 335 9.48 -25.78 1.55
N VAL A 336 9.94 -27.00 1.29
CA VAL A 336 11.24 -27.21 0.66
C VAL A 336 11.13 -26.88 -0.83
N VAL A 337 11.78 -25.79 -1.24
CA VAL A 337 11.89 -25.37 -2.65
C VAL A 337 13.28 -25.77 -3.17
N THR A 338 13.33 -26.35 -4.38
CA THR A 338 14.57 -26.76 -5.04
C THR A 338 14.63 -26.19 -6.45
N GLY A 339 15.68 -25.43 -6.72
CA GLY A 339 15.90 -24.64 -7.94
C GLY A 339 16.23 -23.18 -7.57
N GLU A 340 16.54 -22.34 -8.55
CA GLU A 340 16.94 -20.95 -8.33
C GLU A 340 15.71 -20.03 -8.29
N THR A 341 15.48 -19.33 -7.18
CA THR A 341 14.36 -18.39 -7.01
C THR A 341 14.60 -17.45 -5.82
N ASP A 342 14.01 -16.26 -5.90
CA ASP A 342 13.87 -15.25 -4.86
C ASP A 342 12.51 -15.31 -4.12
N GLU A 343 11.59 -16.16 -4.58
CA GLU A 343 10.23 -16.24 -4.02
C GLU A 343 10.17 -17.00 -2.70
N ALA A 344 9.43 -16.46 -1.74
CA ALA A 344 9.22 -17.08 -0.43
C ALA A 344 8.51 -18.45 -0.55
N PRO A 345 8.84 -19.47 0.25
CA PRO A 345 8.30 -20.82 0.04
C PRO A 345 6.77 -20.95 0.12
N TYR A 346 6.11 -20.13 0.94
CA TYR A 346 4.64 -20.11 1.04
C TYR A 346 3.99 -19.61 -0.26
N THR A 347 4.66 -18.75 -1.04
CA THR A 347 4.19 -18.23 -2.32
C THR A 347 3.81 -19.36 -3.28
N PHE A 348 4.63 -20.41 -3.34
CA PHE A 348 4.36 -21.58 -4.18
C PHE A 348 3.06 -22.29 -3.80
N VAL A 349 2.76 -22.38 -2.50
CA VAL A 349 1.55 -23.00 -1.97
C VAL A 349 0.31 -22.13 -2.25
N VAL A 350 0.43 -20.80 -2.08
CA VAL A 350 -0.63 -19.84 -2.39
C VAL A 350 -0.96 -19.84 -3.89
N CYS A 351 0.04 -19.90 -4.76
CA CYS A 351 -0.18 -19.88 -6.21
C CYS A 351 -0.78 -21.20 -6.75
N GLU A 352 -0.41 -22.35 -6.20
CA GLU A 352 -1.10 -23.62 -6.48
C GLU A 352 -2.55 -23.63 -5.95
N LEU A 353 -2.81 -23.03 -4.78
CA LEU A 353 -4.17 -22.81 -4.26
C LEU A 353 -5.00 -21.94 -5.22
N MET A 354 -4.47 -20.79 -5.64
CA MET A 354 -5.12 -19.90 -6.61
C MET A 354 -5.38 -20.63 -7.93
N ALA A 355 -4.43 -21.41 -8.42
CA ALA A 355 -4.62 -22.23 -9.63
C ALA A 355 -5.79 -23.21 -9.46
N LYS A 356 -5.91 -23.88 -8.31
CA LYS A 356 -7.02 -24.81 -8.05
C LYS A 356 -8.37 -24.09 -7.98
N GLN A 357 -8.44 -22.94 -7.31
CA GLN A 357 -9.67 -22.14 -7.17
C GLN A 357 -10.08 -21.45 -8.49
N GLN A 358 -9.12 -21.08 -9.34
CA GLN A 358 -9.34 -20.42 -10.64
C GLN A 358 -9.40 -21.40 -11.82
N ASN A 359 -9.54 -22.71 -11.57
CA ASN A 359 -9.56 -23.78 -12.58
C ASN A 359 -8.34 -23.76 -13.55
N GLY A 360 -7.19 -23.30 -13.06
CA GLY A 360 -5.97 -23.16 -13.83
C GLY A 360 -5.98 -22.01 -14.84
N VAL A 361 -6.85 -21.01 -14.69
CA VAL A 361 -6.95 -19.85 -15.61
C VAL A 361 -6.45 -18.57 -14.93
N PHE A 362 -5.31 -18.08 -15.40
CA PHE A 362 -4.71 -16.81 -15.01
C PHE A 362 -4.91 -15.78 -16.15
N THR A 363 -5.02 -14.49 -15.82
CA THR A 363 -5.34 -13.45 -16.81
C THR A 363 -4.25 -12.40 -16.93
N ASN A 364 -3.91 -12.11 -18.18
CA ASN A 364 -2.75 -11.36 -18.58
C ASN A 364 -3.01 -9.84 -18.54
N PHE A 365 -2.34 -9.10 -17.61
CA PHE A 365 -2.03 -7.65 -17.66
C PHE A 365 -2.37 -7.06 -19.02
N SER A 366 -3.43 -6.26 -19.05
CA SER A 366 -3.99 -5.77 -20.30
C SER A 366 -2.98 -4.93 -21.06
N SER A 367 -3.14 -4.91 -22.38
CA SER A 367 -2.39 -3.97 -23.21
C SER A 367 -2.63 -2.50 -22.79
N THR A 368 -3.81 -2.15 -22.27
CA THR A 368 -4.11 -0.80 -21.75
C THR A 368 -3.22 -0.45 -20.55
N MET A 369 -3.24 -1.27 -19.50
CA MET A 369 -2.46 -1.08 -18.28
C MET A 369 -0.96 -0.97 -18.60
N ARG A 370 -0.45 -1.86 -19.46
CA ARG A 370 0.96 -1.85 -19.88
C ARG A 370 1.40 -0.56 -20.57
N ASN A 371 0.52 0.05 -21.38
CA ASN A 371 0.80 1.33 -22.00
C ASN A 371 0.67 2.51 -21.01
N ALA A 372 -0.22 2.43 -20.02
CA ALA A 372 -0.40 3.49 -19.03
C ALA A 372 0.78 3.59 -18.04
N TRP A 373 1.27 2.42 -17.59
CA TRP A 373 2.28 2.29 -16.52
C TRP A 373 3.67 1.88 -17.02
N HIS A 374 3.87 1.88 -18.35
CA HIS A 374 5.10 1.44 -19.04
C HIS A 374 5.57 0.01 -18.68
N ALA A 375 4.64 -0.87 -18.26
CA ALA A 375 4.97 -2.23 -17.82
C ALA A 375 5.47 -3.10 -18.99
N PRO A 376 6.77 -3.48 -19.01
CA PRO A 376 7.47 -4.00 -20.20
C PRO A 376 6.93 -5.36 -20.66
N PRO A 377 7.13 -5.80 -21.92
CA PRO A 377 6.40 -6.94 -22.51
C PRO A 377 6.48 -8.26 -21.73
N ALA A 378 7.66 -8.64 -21.24
CA ALA A 378 7.82 -9.81 -20.38
C ALA A 378 7.12 -9.67 -19.01
N MET A 379 6.65 -8.46 -18.62
CA MET A 379 5.97 -8.21 -17.36
C MET A 379 4.59 -8.84 -17.28
N LEU A 380 4.57 -9.99 -16.67
CA LEU A 380 3.39 -10.60 -16.10
C LEU A 380 3.20 -10.05 -14.59
N PRO A 381 2.16 -10.41 -13.73
CA PRO A 381 2.28 -10.81 -12.20
C PRO A 381 3.87 -13.04 -10.92
N THR A 382 4.63 -13.09 -9.78
CA THR A 382 4.63 -14.15 -8.75
C THR A 382 3.98 -15.48 -9.12
N CYS A 383 2.63 -15.59 -9.20
CA CYS A 383 1.98 -16.86 -9.53
C CYS A 383 2.16 -17.39 -10.96
N VAL A 384 2.29 -16.58 -12.01
CA VAL A 384 2.57 -17.11 -13.36
C VAL A 384 4.07 -17.39 -13.56
N THR A 385 4.98 -16.62 -12.95
CA THR A 385 6.40 -17.02 -12.87
C THR A 385 6.53 -18.37 -12.16
N VAL A 386 5.99 -18.44 -10.94
CA VAL A 386 6.03 -19.62 -10.06
C VAL A 386 5.44 -20.85 -10.76
N LEU A 387 4.23 -20.75 -11.31
CA LEU A 387 3.58 -21.90 -11.92
C LEU A 387 4.24 -22.31 -13.23
N THR A 388 4.81 -21.39 -14.02
CA THR A 388 5.65 -21.74 -15.18
C THR A 388 6.88 -22.52 -14.74
N ALA A 389 7.59 -22.04 -13.71
CA ALA A 389 8.79 -22.68 -13.20
C ALA A 389 8.52 -24.05 -12.54
N VAL A 390 7.38 -24.21 -11.86
CA VAL A 390 6.93 -25.49 -11.30
C VAL A 390 6.49 -26.46 -12.39
N ALA A 391 5.78 -26.00 -13.43
CA ALA A 391 5.27 -26.85 -14.52
C ALA A 391 6.38 -27.32 -15.50
N SER A 392 7.34 -26.45 -15.83
CA SER A 392 8.55 -26.86 -16.57
C SER A 392 9.42 -27.82 -15.76
N GLY A 393 9.39 -27.70 -14.43
CA GLY A 393 10.19 -28.48 -13.49
C GLY A 393 11.53 -27.86 -13.14
N ALA A 394 11.76 -26.60 -13.55
CA ALA A 394 12.88 -25.78 -13.09
C ALA A 394 12.85 -25.57 -11.56
N ILE A 395 11.64 -25.41 -11.00
CA ILE A 395 11.39 -25.45 -9.55
C ILE A 395 10.69 -26.75 -9.17
N LYS A 396 11.11 -27.34 -8.05
CA LYS A 396 10.43 -28.45 -7.39
C LYS A 396 10.10 -28.05 -5.96
N ILE A 397 8.83 -28.13 -5.60
CA ILE A 397 8.35 -27.94 -4.22
C ILE A 397 8.06 -29.28 -3.55
N GLN A 398 8.37 -29.37 -2.26
CA GLN A 398 7.93 -30.42 -1.34
C GLN A 398 7.29 -29.75 -0.12
N VAL A 399 5.96 -29.81 -0.07
CA VAL A 399 5.14 -29.26 1.00
C VAL A 399 5.30 -30.08 2.29
N GLY A 400 5.41 -29.43 3.45
CA GLY A 400 5.44 -30.09 4.76
C GLY A 400 4.06 -30.48 5.29
N ASP A 401 3.98 -31.47 6.19
CA ASP A 401 2.69 -31.94 6.74
C ASP A 401 1.94 -30.90 7.57
N GLU A 402 2.63 -29.92 8.13
CA GLU A 402 2.01 -28.81 8.85
C GLU A 402 1.32 -27.84 7.88
N CYS A 403 2.04 -27.36 6.88
CA CYS A 403 1.49 -26.63 5.74
C CYS A 403 0.28 -27.33 5.11
N ARG A 404 0.37 -28.64 4.81
CA ARG A 404 -0.75 -29.45 4.29
C ARG A 404 -2.00 -29.32 5.17
N ARG A 405 -1.82 -29.49 6.48
CA ARG A 405 -2.90 -29.49 7.48
C ARG A 405 -3.51 -28.10 7.66
N ALA A 406 -2.68 -27.06 7.71
CA ALA A 406 -3.12 -25.69 7.89
C ALA A 406 -3.90 -25.18 6.67
N PHE A 407 -3.38 -25.35 5.45
CA PHE A 407 -4.11 -24.97 4.23
C PHE A 407 -5.41 -25.76 4.06
N LEU A 408 -5.42 -27.07 4.33
CA LEU A 408 -6.65 -27.88 4.26
C LEU A 408 -7.70 -27.39 5.27
N ASN A 409 -7.30 -27.03 6.49
CA ASN A 409 -8.20 -26.55 7.56
C ASN A 409 -8.78 -25.16 7.27
N GLU A 410 -8.06 -24.30 6.55
CA GLU A 410 -8.51 -22.94 6.26
C GLU A 410 -9.24 -22.83 4.91
N THR A 411 -8.72 -23.46 3.88
CA THR A 411 -9.14 -23.26 2.47
C THR A 411 -9.96 -24.43 1.90
N SER A 412 -10.13 -25.51 2.68
CA SER A 412 -10.69 -26.79 2.22
C SER A 412 -9.93 -27.45 1.06
N VAL A 413 -8.73 -26.96 0.71
CA VAL A 413 -7.90 -27.51 -0.37
C VAL A 413 -6.82 -28.44 0.17
N ASN A 414 -6.95 -29.72 -0.17
CA ASN A 414 -5.88 -30.70 -0.01
C ASN A 414 -4.73 -30.39 -0.97
N THR A 415 -3.57 -30.01 -0.42
CA THR A 415 -2.39 -29.61 -1.20
C THR A 415 -1.59 -30.79 -1.77
N ASN A 416 -1.94 -32.04 -1.41
CA ASN A 416 -1.44 -33.23 -2.12
C ASN A 416 -1.97 -33.33 -3.57
N GLU A 417 -3.01 -32.56 -3.92
CA GLU A 417 -3.62 -32.54 -5.26
C GLU A 417 -3.02 -31.44 -6.18
N PHE A 418 -1.98 -30.74 -5.73
CA PHE A 418 -1.21 -29.77 -6.50
C PHE A 418 -0.57 -30.47 -7.71
N SER A 419 -1.16 -30.25 -8.89
CA SER A 419 -1.03 -31.11 -10.07
C SER A 419 -0.75 -30.35 -11.37
N THR A 420 -0.38 -29.07 -11.26
CA THR A 420 0.06 -28.18 -12.35
C THR A 420 1.13 -28.84 -13.25
N LYS A 421 2.10 -29.53 -12.64
CA LYS A 421 3.12 -30.40 -13.28
C LYS A 421 2.58 -31.47 -14.25
N THR A 422 1.28 -31.74 -14.24
CA THR A 422 0.64 -32.80 -15.04
C THR A 422 -0.50 -32.31 -15.93
N ARG A 423 -1.01 -31.08 -15.73
CA ARG A 423 -2.17 -30.53 -16.47
C ARG A 423 -1.88 -29.20 -17.17
N GLY A 424 -0.78 -28.51 -16.83
CA GLY A 424 -0.51 -27.15 -17.29
C GLY A 424 -1.48 -26.13 -16.67
N PHE A 425 -1.43 -24.91 -17.18
CA PHE A 425 -2.38 -23.84 -16.87
C PHE A 425 -2.56 -22.92 -18.09
N ALA A 426 -3.64 -22.14 -18.11
CA ALA A 426 -3.97 -21.20 -19.17
C ALA A 426 -3.74 -19.76 -18.73
N VAL A 427 -3.31 -18.93 -19.67
CA VAL A 427 -2.94 -17.52 -19.47
C VAL A 427 -3.67 -16.67 -20.51
N VAL A 428 -4.46 -15.65 -20.09
CA VAL A 428 -5.45 -15.02 -20.99
C VAL A 428 -5.27 -13.49 -21.16
N THR A 429 -4.77 -12.98 -22.29
CA THR A 429 -4.48 -11.53 -22.49
C THR A 429 -5.71 -10.73 -22.90
N ARG A 430 -5.98 -9.60 -22.21
CA ARG A 430 -6.97 -8.60 -22.67
C ARG A 430 -6.36 -7.57 -23.63
N GLY A 431 -6.83 -7.59 -24.88
CA GLY A 431 -6.49 -6.61 -25.92
C GLY A 431 -7.19 -5.25 -25.72
N ARG A 432 -6.73 -4.22 -26.44
CA ARG A 432 -7.33 -2.86 -26.41
C ARG A 432 -8.78 -2.83 -26.91
N ASP A 433 -9.18 -3.83 -27.67
CA ASP A 433 -10.52 -4.04 -28.23
C ASP A 433 -11.37 -5.01 -27.39
N GLY A 434 -10.91 -5.37 -26.19
CA GLY A 434 -11.59 -6.31 -25.29
C GLY A 434 -11.45 -7.78 -25.68
N LYS A 435 -10.78 -8.13 -26.78
CA LYS A 435 -10.56 -9.54 -27.14
C LYS A 435 -9.65 -10.23 -26.12
N MET A 436 -9.91 -11.52 -25.90
CA MET A 436 -9.19 -12.38 -24.97
C MET A 436 -8.38 -13.44 -25.74
N GLU A 437 -7.06 -13.31 -25.73
CA GLU A 437 -6.09 -14.26 -26.31
C GLU A 437 -5.73 -15.32 -25.26
N ARG A 438 -5.80 -16.62 -25.59
CA ARG A 438 -5.43 -17.71 -24.67
C ARG A 438 -4.07 -18.33 -25.05
N ILE A 439 -3.16 -18.39 -24.10
CA ILE A 439 -1.86 -19.05 -24.18
C ILE A 439 -1.86 -20.23 -23.18
N ALA A 440 -1.36 -21.39 -23.59
CA ALA A 440 -1.31 -22.58 -22.75
C ALA A 440 0.13 -22.85 -22.28
N ALA A 441 0.34 -22.83 -20.97
CA ALA A 441 1.62 -23.19 -20.37
C ALA A 441 1.78 -24.72 -20.37
N THR A 442 2.27 -25.26 -21.49
CA THR A 442 2.74 -26.65 -21.59
C THR A 442 4.23 -26.74 -21.26
N ARG A 443 4.77 -27.96 -21.18
CA ARG A 443 6.13 -28.25 -20.67
C ARG A 443 7.28 -27.78 -21.59
N THR A 444 6.99 -27.02 -22.65
CA THR A 444 7.89 -26.77 -23.79
C THR A 444 7.65 -25.46 -24.54
N GLU A 445 6.65 -24.64 -24.19
CA GLU A 445 6.12 -23.57 -25.07
C GLU A 445 5.94 -22.18 -24.41
N LEU A 446 6.77 -21.85 -23.41
CA LEU A 446 6.95 -20.50 -22.84
C LEU A 446 8.44 -20.22 -22.59
#